data_AF-A0AAV2RKD9-F1
#
_entry.id   AF-A0AAV2RKD9-F1
#
_cell.length_a   1.000
_cell.length_b   1.000
_cell.length_c   1.000
_cell.angle_alpha   90.00
_cell.angle_beta   90.00
_cell.angle_gamma   90.00
#
_symmetry.space_group_name_H-M   'P 1'
#
loop_
_entity.id
_entity.type
_entity.pdbx_description
1 polymer ?
#
loop_
_entity_poly.entity_id
_entity_poly.type
_entity_poly.pdbx_seq_one_letter_code
_entity_poly.pdbx_strand_id
1 'polypeptide(L)'
;MWTEIGHLGVWIRQKDWLTLCRESYRSWAWPWAWNVGIVVLLSSAAHQNLKPYPIELETTVEVLSEEQEETVLFQENNQQQQSAEDSTTALAMDLHLSPKFILALVLIIFWTVFWFIHIIAIIYGYRKLHRRRATPLDDEPGVTGVSILKPLVGSPMDPNLMTNLETFFTMNYPKFELLFCVQDESDPSIMIVNQLQKKHPHIDCQLFTGGKMVGVNPKINNMQPGYCAAKHELLLVSDSSLLMKEDTLSDMVQHMTPDVGIVHQMPFTVDRKGWPAVLEKVFFGTGHARMYLFLGFLDAMGIAVHCCTGMSCLMRKKILDQAGGLSEFGKYLAEDYFFAKYIQDAGWGIRISSQPAWQNSGTCKVKNFLSRIERWCKLRMAMVPHTIILEPLSECIMLGLVSAWAAATLFQADYLSFFLTHTLVWFCSDWLMLIIVNNGAPPFSKFEFVISWLFRETSALFIFLHANWDPVISWRNNSYKLNWKGIAEPVNTRGSVI
;
A
#
# COMPACT_ATOMS: atom_id res chain seq x y z
N MET A 1 -38.61 -14.35 40.11
CA MET A 1 -37.61 -15.34 40.54
C MET A 1 -37.44 -16.33 39.39
N TRP A 2 -36.99 -15.78 38.26
CA TRP A 2 -35.66 -15.95 37.64
C TRP A 2 -35.67 -17.17 36.71
N THR A 3 -35.55 -17.09 35.37
CA THR A 3 -35.31 -15.99 34.41
C THR A 3 -35.32 -16.66 33.02
N GLU A 4 -36.11 -16.18 32.07
CA GLU A 4 -35.68 -15.46 30.85
C GLU A 4 -34.92 -16.28 29.79
N ILE A 5 -35.51 -16.44 28.61
CA ILE A 5 -35.05 -15.90 27.31
C ILE A 5 -36.03 -16.45 26.26
N GLY A 6 -37.03 -15.64 25.92
CA GLY A 6 -38.05 -16.07 24.97
C GLY A 6 -38.97 -14.96 24.52
N HIS A 7 -38.48 -13.71 24.45
CA HIS A 7 -39.14 -12.61 23.73
C HIS A 7 -38.17 -11.43 23.60
N LEU A 8 -37.50 -11.29 22.45
CA LEU A 8 -36.89 -10.03 22.00
C LEU A 8 -36.66 -10.08 20.49
N GLY A 9 -37.77 -10.14 19.75
CA GLY A 9 -37.79 -9.64 18.39
C GLY A 9 -38.26 -8.19 18.42
N VAL A 10 -37.37 -7.23 18.16
CA VAL A 10 -37.64 -5.89 17.59
C VAL A 10 -36.30 -5.19 17.30
N TRP A 11 -36.10 -4.88 16.01
CA TRP A 11 -35.41 -3.71 15.44
C TRP A 11 -34.08 -3.24 16.04
N ILE A 12 -32.98 -3.56 15.33
CA ILE A 12 -31.79 -2.70 15.29
C ILE A 12 -31.76 -2.03 13.91
N ARG A 13 -31.83 -0.70 13.89
CA ARG A 13 -31.64 0.10 12.66
C ARG A 13 -30.17 0.04 12.26
N GLN A 14 -29.94 0.04 10.95
CA GLN A 14 -28.63 -0.01 10.28
C GLN A 14 -27.60 1.05 10.74
N LYS A 15 -28.00 2.06 11.53
CA LYS A 15 -27.12 3.10 12.10
C LYS A 15 -26.36 2.67 13.35
N ASP A 16 -26.82 1.66 14.09
CA ASP A 16 -26.23 1.32 15.41
C ASP A 16 -25.06 0.32 15.31
N TRP A 17 -24.97 -0.42 14.20
CA TRP A 17 -23.83 -1.31 13.93
C TRP A 17 -22.50 -0.56 13.76
N LEU A 18 -22.52 0.61 13.09
CA LEU A 18 -21.33 1.43 12.89
C LEU A 18 -20.83 2.07 14.20
N THR A 19 -21.73 2.37 15.12
CA THR A 19 -21.40 2.94 16.44
C THR A 19 -20.80 1.87 17.36
N LEU A 20 -21.34 0.65 17.35
CA LEU A 20 -20.77 -0.51 18.06
C LEU A 20 -19.41 -0.95 17.52
N CYS A 21 -19.19 -0.88 16.20
CA CYS A 21 -17.87 -1.06 15.60
C CYS A 21 -16.89 0.06 15.96
N ARG A 22 -17.36 1.31 16.11
CA ARG A 22 -16.53 2.48 16.47
C ARG A 22 -16.11 2.46 17.94
N GLU A 23 -16.93 1.93 18.85
CA GLU A 23 -16.60 1.83 20.28
C GLU A 23 -15.75 0.60 20.62
N SER A 24 -15.96 -0.55 19.95
CA SER A 24 -15.10 -1.73 20.11
C SER A 24 -13.67 -1.54 19.55
N TYR A 25 -13.44 -0.54 18.70
CA TYR A 25 -12.12 -0.26 18.09
C TYR A 25 -11.20 0.63 18.95
N ARG A 26 -11.70 1.19 20.07
CA ARG A 26 -10.90 2.05 20.97
C ARG A 26 -9.88 1.29 21.81
N SER A 27 -9.91 -0.04 21.75
CA SER A 27 -8.96 -0.90 22.44
C SER A 27 -8.62 -2.08 21.53
N TRP A 28 -7.33 -2.35 21.35
CA TRP A 28 -6.73 -3.52 20.71
C TRP A 28 -6.52 -3.45 19.18
N ALA A 29 -5.25 -3.26 18.81
CA ALA A 29 -4.72 -3.56 17.49
C ALA A 29 -4.56 -5.09 17.33
N TRP A 30 -5.19 -5.70 16.32
CA TRP A 30 -4.74 -6.80 15.44
C TRP A 30 -5.89 -7.70 14.91
N PRO A 31 -5.71 -8.38 13.75
CA PRO A 31 -6.77 -9.02 12.97
C PRO A 31 -6.80 -10.55 13.19
N TRP A 32 -7.80 -11.04 13.91
CA TRP A 32 -8.12 -12.48 14.02
C TRP A 32 -9.62 -12.79 13.84
N ALA A 33 -10.40 -11.85 13.29
CA ALA A 33 -11.86 -11.98 13.18
C ALA A 33 -12.37 -12.82 11.99
N TRP A 34 -11.61 -13.83 11.53
CA TRP A 34 -12.02 -14.72 10.43
C TRP A 34 -12.12 -16.21 10.80
N ASN A 35 -11.98 -16.57 12.08
CA ASN A 35 -12.04 -17.97 12.51
C ASN A 35 -13.44 -18.56 12.76
N VAL A 36 -14.53 -17.78 12.61
CA VAL A 36 -15.90 -18.31 12.82
C VAL A 36 -16.56 -18.79 11.52
N GLY A 37 -16.15 -18.28 10.35
CA GLY A 37 -16.75 -18.63 9.06
C GLY A 37 -16.32 -20.00 8.49
N ILE A 38 -15.11 -20.47 8.82
CA ILE A 38 -14.54 -21.70 8.25
C ILE A 38 -15.08 -22.96 8.93
N VAL A 39 -15.46 -22.89 10.22
CA VAL A 39 -16.01 -24.03 10.97
C VAL A 39 -17.44 -24.38 10.52
N VAL A 40 -18.21 -23.40 10.04
CA VAL A 40 -19.59 -23.62 9.55
C VAL A 40 -19.62 -24.23 8.15
N LEU A 41 -18.64 -23.91 7.29
CA LEU A 41 -18.57 -24.46 5.93
C LEU A 41 -18.07 -25.92 5.89
N LEU A 42 -17.18 -26.31 6.82
CA LEU A 42 -16.70 -27.69 6.92
C LEU A 42 -17.75 -28.65 7.52
N SER A 43 -18.67 -28.15 8.35
CA SER A 43 -19.77 -28.97 8.89
C SER A 43 -20.87 -29.26 7.85
N SER A 44 -21.05 -28.40 6.84
CA SER A 44 -22.09 -28.59 5.82
C SER A 44 -21.68 -29.52 4.68
N ALA A 45 -20.38 -29.77 4.48
CA ALA A 45 -19.87 -30.63 3.41
C ALA A 45 -19.83 -32.12 3.81
N ALA A 46 -19.90 -32.44 5.11
CA ALA A 46 -19.86 -33.82 5.62
C ALA A 46 -21.23 -34.54 5.61
N HIS A 47 -22.32 -33.87 5.20
CA HIS A 47 -23.69 -34.43 5.27
C HIS A 47 -24.30 -34.84 3.93
N GLN A 48 -23.52 -34.93 2.86
CA GLN A 48 -24.04 -35.32 1.54
C GLN A 48 -23.16 -36.37 0.86
N ASN A 49 -23.05 -37.59 1.40
CA ASN A 49 -22.70 -38.80 0.63
C ASN A 49 -22.83 -40.07 1.47
N LEU A 50 -24.04 -40.59 1.62
CA LEU A 50 -24.26 -42.01 1.95
C LEU A 50 -25.42 -42.51 1.07
N LYS A 51 -25.11 -43.35 0.09
CA LYS A 51 -26.10 -44.18 -0.63
C LYS A 51 -26.11 -45.57 0.04
N PRO A 52 -27.26 -46.18 0.33
CA PRO A 52 -27.31 -47.53 0.88
C PRO A 52 -27.15 -48.59 -0.22
N TYR A 53 -26.35 -49.63 0.07
CA TYR A 53 -26.32 -50.91 -0.65
C TYR A 53 -27.42 -51.84 -0.12
N PRO A 54 -28.03 -52.71 -0.94
CA PRO A 54 -28.98 -53.71 -0.47
C PRO A 54 -28.24 -54.95 0.05
N ILE A 55 -28.65 -55.46 1.21
CA ILE A 55 -28.21 -56.76 1.74
C ILE A 55 -29.44 -57.68 1.73
N GLU A 56 -29.39 -58.75 0.94
CA GLU A 56 -30.31 -59.88 1.05
C GLU A 56 -29.84 -60.78 2.20
N LEU A 57 -30.75 -61.11 3.13
CA LEU A 57 -30.51 -62.04 4.23
C LEU A 57 -31.43 -63.25 4.06
N GLU A 58 -30.84 -64.40 3.74
CA GLU A 58 -31.46 -65.72 3.95
C GLU A 58 -31.36 -66.06 5.45
N THR A 59 -32.51 -66.29 6.09
CA THR A 59 -32.60 -66.73 7.48
C THR A 59 -32.65 -68.26 7.57
N THR A 60 -31.60 -68.87 8.11
CA THR A 60 -31.68 -70.17 8.81
C THR A 60 -31.61 -69.92 10.31
N VAL A 61 -32.67 -70.31 11.02
CA VAL A 61 -32.80 -70.15 12.47
C VAL A 61 -32.22 -71.39 13.16
N GLU A 62 -31.09 -71.22 13.87
CA GLU A 62 -30.65 -72.14 14.92
C GLU A 62 -30.98 -71.53 16.28
N VAL A 63 -31.71 -72.28 17.11
CA VAL A 63 -32.19 -71.83 18.43
C VAL A 63 -31.07 -71.99 19.44
N LEU A 64 -30.48 -70.88 19.89
CA LEU A 64 -29.58 -70.82 21.04
C LEU A 64 -30.37 -70.46 22.31
N SER A 65 -29.93 -70.95 23.46
CA SER A 65 -30.57 -70.68 24.77
C SER A 65 -30.29 -69.25 25.26
N GLU A 66 -31.27 -68.59 25.88
CA GLU A 66 -31.27 -67.18 26.34
C GLU A 66 -29.98 -66.73 27.08
N GLU A 67 -29.32 -67.61 27.83
CA GLU A 67 -28.10 -67.29 28.59
C GLU A 67 -26.84 -67.11 27.69
N GLN A 68 -26.84 -67.71 26.50
CA GLN A 68 -25.75 -67.56 25.52
C GLN A 68 -25.92 -66.30 24.66
N GLU A 69 -27.15 -65.85 24.39
CA GLU A 69 -27.42 -64.62 23.65
C GLU A 69 -26.96 -63.37 24.41
N GLU A 70 -27.22 -63.27 25.72
CA GLU A 70 -26.78 -62.12 26.51
C GLU A 70 -25.26 -62.01 26.59
N THR A 71 -24.55 -63.13 26.67
CA THR A 71 -23.08 -63.14 26.75
C THR A 71 -22.44 -62.74 25.43
N VAL A 72 -23.00 -63.19 24.29
CA VAL A 72 -22.53 -62.82 22.95
C VAL A 72 -22.85 -61.35 22.65
N LEU A 73 -24.05 -60.87 22.96
CA LEU A 73 -24.44 -59.47 22.80
C LEU A 73 -23.59 -58.52 23.66
N PHE A 74 -23.20 -58.94 24.87
CA PHE A 74 -22.32 -58.15 25.73
C PHE A 74 -20.87 -58.09 25.21
N GLN A 75 -20.39 -59.17 24.59
CA GLN A 75 -19.07 -59.19 23.94
C GLN A 75 -19.04 -58.40 22.63
N GLU A 76 -20.09 -58.51 21.80
CA GLU A 76 -20.22 -57.73 20.55
C GLU A 76 -20.36 -56.24 20.83
N ASN A 77 -21.16 -55.84 21.83
CA ASN A 77 -21.27 -54.44 22.22
C ASN A 77 -19.94 -53.89 22.73
N ASN A 78 -19.18 -54.63 23.54
CA ASN A 78 -17.87 -54.18 23.99
C ASN A 78 -16.86 -54.09 22.83
N GLN A 79 -16.87 -55.03 21.88
CA GLN A 79 -16.01 -54.95 20.69
C GLN A 79 -16.39 -53.79 19.75
N GLN A 80 -17.68 -53.52 19.57
CA GLN A 80 -18.14 -52.37 18.78
C GLN A 80 -17.82 -51.04 19.48
N GLN A 81 -17.93 -50.98 20.80
CA GLN A 81 -17.64 -49.79 21.59
C GLN A 81 -16.13 -49.50 21.65
N GLN A 82 -15.31 -50.54 21.75
CA GLN A 82 -13.85 -50.44 21.68
C GLN A 82 -13.35 -50.12 20.26
N SER A 83 -13.99 -50.67 19.22
CA SER A 83 -13.76 -50.28 17.83
C SER A 83 -14.17 -48.83 17.54
N ALA A 84 -15.26 -48.34 18.14
CA ALA A 84 -15.72 -46.95 18.02
C ALA A 84 -14.80 -45.97 18.78
N GLU A 85 -14.28 -46.36 19.95
CA GLU A 85 -13.28 -45.58 20.68
C GLU A 85 -11.91 -45.57 19.96
N ASP A 86 -11.48 -46.70 19.40
CA ASP A 86 -10.24 -46.78 18.60
C ASP A 86 -10.35 -46.00 17.28
N SER A 87 -11.54 -45.96 16.66
CA SER A 87 -11.76 -45.18 15.44
C SER A 87 -11.97 -43.68 15.71
N THR A 88 -12.55 -43.30 16.85
CA THR A 88 -12.60 -41.88 17.26
C THR A 88 -11.26 -41.37 17.78
N THR A 89 -10.45 -42.20 18.44
CA THR A 89 -9.06 -41.85 18.81
C THR A 89 -8.13 -41.83 17.59
N ALA A 90 -8.34 -42.69 16.58
CA ALA A 90 -7.65 -42.60 15.29
C ALA A 90 -8.04 -41.33 14.50
N LEU A 91 -9.34 -40.98 14.46
CA LEU A 91 -9.83 -39.76 13.82
C LEU A 91 -9.34 -38.49 14.56
N ALA A 92 -9.16 -38.56 15.89
CA ALA A 92 -8.60 -37.49 16.70
C ALA A 92 -7.06 -37.40 16.62
N MET A 93 -6.36 -38.52 16.40
CA MET A 93 -4.90 -38.57 16.20
C MET A 93 -4.47 -38.14 14.79
N ASP A 94 -5.32 -38.27 13.77
CA ASP A 94 -5.04 -37.84 12.39
C ASP A 94 -5.21 -36.33 12.16
N LEU A 95 -5.63 -35.56 13.18
CA LEU A 95 -5.63 -34.09 13.12
C LEU A 95 -4.28 -33.45 13.50
N HIS A 96 -3.20 -34.21 13.51
CA HIS A 96 -1.86 -33.63 13.38
C HIS A 96 -1.59 -33.29 11.91
N LEU A 97 -2.17 -32.17 11.43
CA LEU A 97 -1.79 -31.60 10.14
C LEU A 97 -0.27 -31.48 10.10
N SER A 98 0.38 -32.21 9.18
CA SER A 98 1.84 -32.17 9.13
C SER A 98 2.30 -30.72 8.89
N PRO A 99 3.45 -30.28 9.44
CA PRO A 99 3.95 -28.92 9.26
C PRO A 99 3.99 -28.48 7.79
N LYS A 100 4.20 -29.43 6.87
CA LYS A 100 4.14 -29.22 5.43
C LYS A 100 2.76 -28.77 4.95
N PHE A 101 1.69 -29.43 5.40
CA PHE A 101 0.31 -29.06 5.05
C PHE A 101 -0.07 -27.69 5.61
N ILE A 102 0.34 -27.39 6.85
CA ILE A 102 0.10 -26.08 7.47
C ILE A 102 0.79 -24.97 6.66
N LEU A 103 2.07 -25.15 6.32
CA LEU A 103 2.81 -24.17 5.52
C LEU A 103 2.18 -23.97 4.15
N ALA A 104 1.80 -25.05 3.47
CA ALA A 104 1.14 -24.97 2.18
C ALA A 104 -0.20 -24.20 2.28
N LEU A 105 -0.98 -24.44 3.33
CA LEU A 105 -2.24 -23.72 3.57
C LEU A 105 -2.00 -22.22 3.74
N VAL A 106 -1.01 -21.83 4.56
CA VAL A 106 -0.64 -20.42 4.75
C VAL A 106 -0.23 -19.77 3.43
N LEU A 107 0.55 -20.43 2.59
CA LEU A 107 1.00 -19.90 1.31
C LEU A 107 -0.14 -19.74 0.29
N ILE A 108 -1.10 -20.67 0.24
CA ILE A 108 -2.28 -20.53 -0.63
C ILE A 108 -3.20 -19.41 -0.12
N ILE A 109 -3.38 -19.26 1.19
CA ILE A 109 -4.12 -18.12 1.75
C ILE A 109 -3.42 -16.81 1.36
N PHE A 110 -2.10 -16.73 1.52
CA PHE A 110 -1.32 -15.56 1.14
C PHE A 110 -1.46 -15.24 -0.36
N TRP A 111 -1.32 -16.24 -1.23
CA TRP A 111 -1.57 -16.11 -2.67
C TRP A 111 -2.97 -15.60 -3.00
N THR A 112 -3.99 -16.13 -2.33
CA THR A 112 -5.39 -15.72 -2.51
C THR A 112 -5.59 -14.26 -2.11
N VAL A 113 -5.01 -13.84 -0.98
CA VAL A 113 -5.05 -12.44 -0.51
C VAL A 113 -4.41 -11.52 -1.53
N PHE A 114 -3.26 -11.89 -2.10
CA PHE A 114 -2.56 -11.05 -3.08
C PHE A 114 -3.31 -10.93 -4.41
N TRP A 115 -3.99 -11.98 -4.86
CA TRP A 115 -4.91 -11.87 -6.00
C TRP A 115 -6.09 -10.94 -5.71
N PHE A 116 -6.64 -11.01 -4.51
CA PHE A 116 -7.71 -10.11 -4.09
C PHE A 116 -7.26 -8.65 -4.08
N ILE A 117 -6.05 -8.38 -3.55
CA ILE A 117 -5.39 -7.06 -3.62
C ILE A 117 -5.29 -6.60 -5.07
N HIS A 118 -4.83 -7.46 -5.98
CA HIS A 118 -4.64 -7.14 -7.38
C HIS A 118 -5.96 -6.80 -8.08
N ILE A 119 -6.99 -7.62 -7.89
CA ILE A 119 -8.32 -7.43 -8.48
C ILE A 119 -8.97 -6.15 -7.97
N ILE A 120 -8.93 -5.90 -6.65
CA ILE A 120 -9.44 -4.66 -6.07
C ILE A 120 -8.70 -3.45 -6.61
N ALA A 121 -7.36 -3.50 -6.69
CA ALA A 121 -6.57 -2.40 -7.21
C ALA A 121 -6.96 -2.04 -8.65
N ILE A 122 -7.18 -3.04 -9.51
CA ILE A 122 -7.65 -2.84 -10.89
C ILE A 122 -9.04 -2.21 -10.90
N ILE A 123 -10.00 -2.75 -10.14
CA ILE A 123 -11.38 -2.24 -10.10
C ILE A 123 -11.40 -0.81 -9.55
N TYR A 124 -10.70 -0.55 -8.45
CA TYR A 124 -10.64 0.76 -7.82
C TYR A 124 -9.91 1.77 -8.70
N GLY A 125 -8.78 1.38 -9.30
CA GLY A 125 -8.04 2.20 -10.26
C GLY A 125 -8.92 2.63 -11.44
N TYR A 126 -9.62 1.68 -12.06
CA TYR A 126 -10.55 1.96 -13.16
C TYR A 126 -11.71 2.88 -12.73
N ARG A 127 -12.18 2.75 -11.48
CA ARG A 127 -13.28 3.56 -10.95
C ARG A 127 -12.86 4.91 -10.40
N LYS A 128 -11.58 5.13 -10.09
CA LYS A 128 -11.12 6.35 -9.41
C LYS A 128 -10.22 7.20 -10.28
N LEU A 129 -9.23 6.58 -10.93
CA LEU A 129 -8.22 7.34 -11.66
C LEU A 129 -8.84 8.03 -12.89
N HIS A 130 -8.32 9.21 -13.20
CA HIS A 130 -8.68 10.03 -14.37
C HIS A 130 -10.16 10.44 -14.45
N ARG A 131 -10.95 10.19 -13.40
CA ARG A 131 -12.32 10.70 -13.33
C ARG A 131 -12.30 12.17 -13.00
N ARG A 132 -12.71 12.98 -13.99
CA ARG A 132 -12.94 14.41 -13.76
C ARG A 132 -14.04 14.59 -12.72
N ARG A 133 -13.63 14.98 -11.52
CA ARG A 133 -14.51 15.60 -10.51
C ARG A 133 -14.40 17.13 -10.52
N ALA A 134 -13.37 17.66 -11.17
CA ALA A 134 -13.09 19.10 -11.25
C ALA A 134 -14.17 19.84 -12.05
N THR A 135 -15.27 20.21 -11.39
CA THR A 135 -16.02 21.42 -11.72
C THR A 135 -15.09 22.61 -11.50
N PRO A 136 -15.07 23.63 -12.39
CA PRO A 136 -14.42 24.89 -12.08
C PRO A 136 -14.87 25.35 -10.70
N LEU A 137 -13.90 25.57 -9.80
CA LEU A 137 -14.20 26.28 -8.57
C LEU A 137 -14.29 27.74 -8.98
N ASP A 138 -15.50 28.24 -9.12
CA ASP A 138 -15.74 29.66 -9.35
C ASP A 138 -15.09 30.47 -8.21
N ASP A 139 -14.75 31.74 -8.48
CA ASP A 139 -14.16 32.71 -7.52
C ASP A 139 -15.14 33.10 -6.39
N GLU A 140 -15.89 32.12 -5.87
CA GLU A 140 -16.88 32.31 -4.83
C GLU A 140 -16.21 32.57 -3.47
N PRO A 141 -16.78 33.47 -2.64
CA PRO A 141 -16.33 33.71 -1.28
C PRO A 141 -16.53 32.45 -0.42
N GLY A 142 -15.51 31.60 -0.41
CA GLY A 142 -15.54 30.30 0.26
C GLY A 142 -14.47 29.32 -0.21
N VAL A 143 -13.80 29.58 -1.35
CA VAL A 143 -12.72 28.71 -1.83
C VAL A 143 -11.55 28.72 -0.83
N THR A 144 -11.16 27.52 -0.39
CA THR A 144 -10.07 27.33 0.56
C THR A 144 -8.73 27.66 -0.09
N GLY A 145 -7.95 28.56 0.50
CA GLY A 145 -6.62 28.87 -0.04
C GLY A 145 -5.66 27.69 0.10
N VAL A 146 -4.67 27.58 -0.80
CA VAL A 146 -3.60 26.57 -0.70
C VAL A 146 -2.21 27.22 -0.76
N SER A 147 -1.38 26.97 0.26
CA SER A 147 0.04 27.33 0.24
C SER A 147 0.86 26.16 -0.30
N ILE A 148 1.63 26.37 -1.37
CA ILE A 148 2.37 25.30 -2.04
C ILE A 148 3.85 25.43 -1.73
N LEU A 149 4.37 24.50 -0.91
CA LEU A 149 5.79 24.39 -0.61
C LEU A 149 6.51 23.58 -1.70
N LYS A 150 7.51 24.23 -2.29
CA LYS A 150 8.38 23.66 -3.32
C LYS A 150 9.82 23.61 -2.84
N PRO A 151 10.25 22.54 -2.17
CA PRO A 151 11.68 22.32 -1.90
C PRO A 151 12.41 22.12 -3.23
N LEU A 152 13.34 23.02 -3.51
CA LEU A 152 14.23 22.94 -4.65
C LEU A 152 15.62 22.54 -4.18
N VAL A 153 16.24 21.69 -4.97
CA VAL A 153 17.69 21.55 -5.02
C VAL A 153 18.02 21.54 -6.50
N GLY A 154 18.74 22.56 -6.92
CA GLY A 154 19.31 22.67 -8.24
C GLY A 154 20.28 21.53 -8.43
N SER A 155 19.78 20.46 -9.04
CA SER A 155 20.67 19.67 -9.88
C SER A 155 21.03 20.58 -11.06
N PRO A 156 22.32 20.88 -11.32
CA PRO A 156 22.73 21.68 -12.48
C PRO A 156 22.31 21.09 -13.84
N MET A 157 21.58 19.96 -13.84
CA MET A 157 21.34 19.09 -14.99
C MET A 157 19.89 18.59 -15.12
N ASP A 158 18.89 19.16 -14.43
CA ASP A 158 17.50 18.81 -14.77
C ASP A 158 16.93 19.76 -15.84
N PRO A 159 16.97 19.39 -17.14
CA PRO A 159 16.46 20.24 -18.22
C PRO A 159 14.96 20.52 -18.10
N ASN A 160 14.22 19.72 -17.33
CA ASN A 160 12.77 19.85 -17.21
C ASN A 160 12.35 20.72 -16.03
N LEU A 161 13.29 21.21 -15.20
CA LEU A 161 12.95 21.96 -13.98
C LEU A 161 12.10 23.19 -14.30
N MET A 162 12.48 24.00 -15.30
CA MET A 162 11.72 25.18 -15.72
C MET A 162 10.27 24.80 -16.10
N THR A 163 10.11 23.81 -16.98
CA THR A 163 8.80 23.34 -17.44
C THR A 163 7.94 22.82 -16.28
N ASN A 164 8.54 22.05 -15.38
CA ASN A 164 7.85 21.51 -14.20
C ASN A 164 7.38 22.63 -13.27
N LEU A 165 8.24 23.62 -12.99
CA LEU A 165 7.89 24.75 -12.14
C LEU A 165 6.82 25.65 -12.80
N GLU A 166 6.93 25.89 -14.10
CA GLU A 166 5.98 26.72 -14.85
C GLU A 166 4.54 26.19 -14.75
N THR A 167 4.35 24.87 -14.74
CA THR A 167 2.99 24.29 -14.61
C THR A 167 2.25 24.72 -13.34
N PHE A 168 2.96 25.15 -12.30
CA PHE A 168 2.35 25.63 -11.06
C PHE A 168 1.87 27.08 -11.16
N PHE A 169 2.47 27.87 -12.06
CA PHE A 169 2.02 29.23 -12.35
C PHE A 169 0.80 29.24 -13.27
N THR A 170 0.55 28.15 -14.00
CA THR A 170 -0.56 28.01 -14.94
C THR A 170 -1.68 27.10 -14.44
N MET A 171 -1.69 26.74 -13.15
CA MET A 171 -2.80 25.96 -12.59
C MET A 171 -4.08 26.79 -12.58
N ASN A 172 -5.19 26.13 -12.92
CA ASN A 172 -6.52 26.71 -12.87
C ASN A 172 -7.12 26.51 -11.47
N TYR A 173 -6.63 27.30 -10.51
CA TYR A 173 -7.15 27.37 -9.15
C TYR A 173 -7.16 28.83 -8.67
N PRO A 174 -8.25 29.31 -8.07
CA PRO A 174 -8.42 30.75 -7.83
C PRO A 174 -7.55 31.31 -6.70
N LYS A 175 -7.23 30.51 -5.68
CA LYS A 175 -6.62 31.01 -4.43
C LYS A 175 -5.45 30.15 -3.97
N PHE A 176 -4.25 30.46 -4.45
CA PHE A 176 -3.04 29.78 -4.01
C PHE A 176 -1.82 30.71 -4.01
N GLU A 177 -0.79 30.30 -3.26
CA GLU A 177 0.53 30.92 -3.28
C GLU A 177 1.63 29.87 -3.49
N LEU A 178 2.75 30.29 -4.07
CA LEU A 178 3.93 29.45 -4.31
C LEU A 178 5.07 29.86 -3.38
N LEU A 179 5.59 28.90 -2.62
CA LEU A 179 6.65 29.09 -1.63
C LEU A 179 7.85 28.23 -2.02
N PHE A 180 8.76 28.80 -2.78
CA PHE A 180 9.99 28.13 -3.22
C PHE A 180 11.02 28.14 -2.10
N CYS A 181 11.54 26.97 -1.75
CA CYS A 181 12.49 26.81 -0.67
C CYS A 181 13.81 26.26 -1.21
N VAL A 182 14.88 27.01 -1.04
CA VAL A 182 16.22 26.66 -1.50
C VAL A 182 17.16 26.72 -0.30
N GLN A 183 18.00 25.69 -0.12
CA GLN A 183 18.92 25.68 1.02
C GLN A 183 20.19 26.50 0.74
N ASP A 184 20.73 26.41 -0.47
CA ASP A 184 21.97 27.07 -0.88
C ASP A 184 21.66 28.35 -1.68
N GLU A 185 22.21 29.49 -1.26
CA GLU A 185 22.02 30.78 -1.94
C GLU A 185 22.65 30.83 -3.34
N SER A 186 23.56 29.91 -3.64
CA SER A 186 24.20 29.77 -4.96
C SER A 186 23.48 28.77 -5.88
N ASP A 187 22.35 28.20 -5.45
CA ASP A 187 21.63 27.18 -6.19
C ASP A 187 21.08 27.72 -7.53
N PRO A 188 21.33 27.04 -8.66
CA PRO A 188 20.93 27.52 -9.98
C PRO A 188 19.40 27.62 -10.17
N SER A 189 18.62 26.91 -9.34
CA SER A 189 17.16 26.99 -9.40
C SER A 189 16.61 28.38 -9.04
N ILE A 190 17.37 29.19 -8.30
CA ILE A 190 17.01 30.58 -7.97
C ILE A 190 16.80 31.41 -9.24
N MET A 191 17.68 31.25 -10.24
CA MET A 191 17.55 31.96 -11.52
C MET A 191 16.25 31.60 -12.24
N ILE A 192 15.89 30.31 -12.23
CA ILE A 192 14.67 29.78 -12.86
C ILE A 192 13.43 30.35 -12.16
N VAL A 193 13.41 30.34 -10.82
CA VAL A 193 12.29 30.91 -10.04
C VAL A 193 12.13 32.41 -10.33
N ASN A 194 13.23 33.16 -10.33
CA ASN A 194 13.20 34.60 -10.63
C ASN A 194 12.66 34.90 -12.05
N GLN A 195 12.99 34.07 -13.04
CA GLN A 195 12.45 34.20 -14.40
C GLN A 195 10.94 33.94 -14.43
N LEU A 196 10.46 32.90 -13.73
CA LEU A 196 9.04 32.57 -13.67
C LEU A 196 8.23 33.62 -12.90
N GLN A 197 8.75 34.15 -11.80
CA GLN A 197 8.12 35.26 -11.08
C GLN A 197 7.93 36.50 -11.97
N LYS A 198 8.94 36.84 -12.78
CA LYS A 198 8.83 37.94 -13.76
C LYS A 198 7.82 37.65 -14.87
N LYS A 199 7.73 36.39 -15.31
CA LYS A 199 6.80 35.95 -16.37
C LYS A 199 5.35 35.92 -15.89
N HIS A 200 5.12 35.63 -14.61
CA HIS A 200 3.79 35.46 -14.01
C HIS A 200 3.60 36.36 -12.77
N PRO A 201 3.59 37.69 -12.92
CA PRO A 201 3.56 38.63 -11.79
C PRO A 201 2.22 38.64 -11.01
N HIS A 202 1.18 38.00 -11.54
CA HIS A 202 -0.15 37.90 -10.93
C HIS A 202 -0.27 36.75 -9.92
N ILE A 203 0.69 35.83 -9.87
CA ILE A 203 0.70 34.71 -8.92
C ILE A 203 1.50 35.12 -7.68
N ASP A 204 0.88 34.98 -6.50
CA ASP A 204 1.57 35.20 -5.22
C ASP A 204 2.68 34.16 -5.06
N CYS A 205 3.93 34.62 -5.07
CA CYS A 205 5.09 33.75 -5.11
C CYS A 205 6.26 34.33 -4.33
N GLN A 206 6.83 33.55 -3.41
CA GLN A 206 7.98 33.93 -2.59
C GLN A 206 9.10 32.89 -2.69
N LEU A 207 10.34 33.36 -2.60
CA LEU A 207 11.55 32.55 -2.58
C LEU A 207 12.24 32.68 -1.22
N PHE A 208 12.50 31.53 -0.57
CA PHE A 208 13.19 31.43 0.71
C PHE A 208 14.54 30.74 0.50
N THR A 209 15.62 31.36 0.99
CA THR A 209 16.99 30.81 0.95
C THR A 209 17.50 30.44 2.34
N GLY A 210 18.54 29.61 2.43
CA GLY A 210 19.24 29.24 3.68
C GLY A 210 18.63 28.08 4.48
N GLY A 211 17.31 27.85 4.36
CA GLY A 211 16.60 26.85 5.17
C GLY A 211 16.66 27.12 6.68
N LYS A 212 16.24 26.16 7.50
CA LYS A 212 16.38 26.19 8.96
C LYS A 212 16.68 24.80 9.48
N MET A 213 17.77 24.64 10.22
CA MET A 213 18.12 23.36 10.84
C MET A 213 17.12 23.05 11.96
N VAL A 214 16.23 22.09 11.72
CA VAL A 214 15.24 21.59 12.70
C VAL A 214 15.37 20.09 12.94
N GLY A 215 16.14 19.38 12.11
CA GLY A 215 16.47 17.97 12.31
C GLY A 215 17.47 17.46 11.28
N VAL A 216 17.57 16.13 11.16
CA VAL A 216 18.49 15.46 10.24
C VAL A 216 17.98 15.44 8.80
N ASN A 217 16.67 15.63 8.58
CA ASN A 217 16.07 15.59 7.25
C ASN A 217 16.33 16.91 6.49
N PRO A 218 17.16 16.90 5.42
CA PRO A 218 17.49 18.10 4.68
C PRO A 218 16.29 18.69 3.93
N LYS A 219 15.28 17.89 3.57
CA LYS A 219 14.07 18.37 2.91
C LYS A 219 13.21 19.19 3.88
N ILE A 220 13.01 18.68 5.11
CA ILE A 220 12.29 19.42 6.16
C ILE A 220 13.02 20.72 6.51
N ASN A 221 14.34 20.65 6.71
CA ASN A 221 15.15 21.84 6.99
C ASN A 221 14.99 22.91 5.90
N ASN A 222 14.97 22.50 4.63
CA ASN A 222 14.77 23.40 3.51
C ASN A 222 13.38 24.05 3.52
N MET A 223 12.32 23.26 3.73
CA MET A 223 10.93 23.73 3.66
C MET A 223 10.48 24.57 4.87
N GLN A 224 11.20 24.51 5.99
CA GLN A 224 10.75 25.10 7.25
C GLN A 224 10.47 26.62 7.17
N PRO A 225 11.31 27.47 6.55
CA PRO A 225 10.99 28.90 6.42
C PRO A 225 9.70 29.15 5.63
N GLY A 226 9.52 28.43 4.51
CA GLY A 226 8.29 28.50 3.73
C GLY A 226 7.07 28.04 4.52
N TYR A 227 7.20 26.96 5.31
CA TYR A 227 6.12 26.47 6.19
C TYR A 227 5.65 27.53 7.18
N CYS A 228 6.59 28.26 7.80
CA CYS A 228 6.26 29.33 8.74
C CYS A 228 5.57 30.53 8.05
N ALA A 229 5.90 30.80 6.79
CA ALA A 229 5.35 31.91 6.02
C ALA A 229 4.00 31.59 5.33
N ALA A 230 3.60 30.31 5.29
CA ALA A 230 2.38 29.86 4.64
C ALA A 230 1.13 30.55 5.22
N LYS A 231 0.37 31.21 4.35
CA LYS A 231 -0.79 32.05 4.69
C LYS A 231 -2.10 31.27 4.75
N HIS A 232 -2.16 30.10 4.12
CA HIS A 232 -3.41 29.37 3.90
C HIS A 232 -3.58 28.15 4.80
N GLU A 233 -4.84 27.68 4.89
CA GLU A 233 -5.24 26.55 5.73
C GLU A 233 -4.79 25.21 5.17
N LEU A 234 -4.72 25.08 3.84
CA LEU A 234 -4.21 23.91 3.17
C LEU A 234 -2.77 24.12 2.75
N LEU A 235 -1.97 23.09 2.92
CA LEU A 235 -0.55 23.08 2.60
C LEU A 235 -0.25 21.94 1.63
N LEU A 236 0.21 22.26 0.43
CA LEU A 236 0.68 21.27 -0.53
C LEU A 236 2.20 21.22 -0.51
N VAL A 237 2.78 20.08 -0.13
CA VAL A 237 4.19 19.80 -0.38
C VAL A 237 4.31 19.14 -1.74
N SER A 238 5.09 19.74 -2.64
CA SER A 238 5.34 19.22 -3.98
C SER A 238 6.84 19.22 -4.32
N ASP A 239 7.38 18.08 -4.72
CA ASP A 239 8.77 17.99 -5.19
C ASP A 239 8.97 18.74 -6.53
N SER A 240 10.21 19.16 -6.80
CA SER A 240 10.58 19.92 -8.00
C SER A 240 10.45 19.16 -9.32
N SER A 241 10.47 17.83 -9.26
CA SER A 241 10.37 16.95 -10.44
C SER A 241 8.93 16.73 -10.93
N LEU A 242 7.93 17.26 -10.21
CA LEU A 242 6.54 17.06 -10.56
C LEU A 242 6.04 18.07 -11.60
N LEU A 243 5.25 17.54 -12.52
CA LEU A 243 4.50 18.30 -13.50
C LEU A 243 3.01 18.23 -13.12
N MET A 244 2.36 19.39 -12.99
CA MET A 244 0.92 19.47 -12.67
C MET A 244 0.11 19.73 -13.94
N LYS A 245 -1.06 19.10 -14.04
CA LYS A 245 -2.10 19.55 -14.97
C LYS A 245 -2.81 20.78 -14.39
N GLU A 246 -3.43 21.56 -15.26
CA GLU A 246 -4.19 22.77 -14.90
C GLU A 246 -5.23 22.51 -13.80
N ASP A 247 -5.89 21.35 -13.82
CA ASP A 247 -6.96 20.97 -12.88
C ASP A 247 -6.48 20.15 -11.66
N THR A 248 -5.17 19.92 -11.50
CA THR A 248 -4.64 19.00 -10.48
C THR A 248 -4.91 19.50 -9.06
N LEU A 249 -4.69 20.79 -8.80
CA LEU A 249 -4.91 21.37 -7.48
C LEU A 249 -6.39 21.31 -7.10
N SER A 250 -7.28 21.64 -8.03
CA SER A 250 -8.73 21.50 -7.88
C SER A 250 -9.13 20.07 -7.55
N ASP A 251 -8.61 19.08 -8.28
CA ASP A 251 -8.85 17.66 -8.00
C ASP A 251 -8.42 17.27 -6.57
N MET A 252 -7.24 17.69 -6.13
CA MET A 252 -6.74 17.39 -4.79
C MET A 252 -7.61 18.04 -3.71
N VAL A 253 -7.98 19.31 -3.86
CA VAL A 253 -8.82 20.04 -2.90
C VAL A 253 -10.22 19.42 -2.81
N GLN A 254 -10.81 18.96 -3.91
CA GLN A 254 -12.11 18.29 -3.88
C GLN A 254 -12.12 16.97 -3.10
N HIS A 255 -10.98 16.30 -3.00
CA HIS A 255 -10.84 15.10 -2.17
C HIS A 255 -10.59 15.42 -0.68
N MET A 256 -10.40 16.70 -0.32
CA MET A 256 -10.16 17.16 1.05
C MET A 256 -11.50 17.38 1.80
N THR A 257 -12.27 16.31 2.00
CA THR A 257 -13.54 16.37 2.75
C THR A 257 -13.30 16.71 4.24
N PRO A 258 -14.35 17.10 5.01
CA PRO A 258 -14.20 17.53 6.40
C PRO A 258 -13.56 16.49 7.34
N ASP A 259 -13.60 15.20 6.99
CA ASP A 259 -13.01 14.08 7.74
C ASP A 259 -11.58 13.72 7.28
N VAL A 260 -11.09 14.37 6.22
CA VAL A 260 -9.80 14.06 5.59
C VAL A 260 -8.74 15.07 6.01
N GLY A 261 -7.59 14.56 6.46
CA GLY A 261 -6.45 15.36 6.85
C GLY A 261 -5.37 15.44 5.77
N ILE A 262 -5.34 14.45 4.86
CA ILE A 262 -4.36 14.34 3.78
C ILE A 262 -5.04 13.93 2.48
N VAL A 263 -4.66 14.60 1.39
CA VAL A 263 -4.85 14.12 0.02
C VAL A 263 -3.50 14.03 -0.67
N HIS A 264 -3.14 12.86 -1.20
CA HIS A 264 -1.88 12.70 -1.93
C HIS A 264 -2.11 12.11 -3.31
N GLN A 265 -1.16 12.34 -4.21
CA GLN A 265 -1.18 11.72 -5.53
C GLN A 265 -0.36 10.43 -5.51
N MET A 266 -0.84 9.39 -6.19
CA MET A 266 -0.08 8.14 -6.37
C MET A 266 1.13 8.39 -7.29
N PRO A 267 2.36 7.96 -6.95
CA PRO A 267 3.54 8.15 -7.80
C PRO A 267 3.38 7.53 -9.19
N PHE A 268 3.62 8.30 -10.24
CA PHE A 268 3.70 7.82 -11.62
C PHE A 268 4.69 8.68 -12.44
N THR A 269 4.78 8.48 -13.75
CA THR A 269 5.74 9.18 -14.61
C THR A 269 5.06 9.71 -15.88
N VAL A 270 5.54 10.86 -16.36
CA VAL A 270 5.18 11.33 -17.71
C VAL A 270 5.87 10.46 -18.76
N ASP A 271 5.41 10.58 -20.00
CA ASP A 271 6.01 9.92 -21.14
C ASP A 271 7.40 10.51 -21.43
N ARG A 272 8.44 9.69 -21.27
CA ARG A 272 9.84 10.04 -21.55
C ARG A 272 10.47 9.00 -22.46
N LYS A 273 11.52 9.40 -23.19
CA LYS A 273 12.20 8.54 -24.15
C LYS A 273 13.20 7.59 -23.48
N GLY A 274 13.36 6.42 -24.08
CA GLY A 274 14.39 5.44 -23.72
C GLY A 274 13.92 4.39 -22.70
N TRP A 275 14.56 3.22 -22.75
CA TRP A 275 14.22 2.08 -21.90
C TRP A 275 14.21 2.38 -20.37
N PRO A 276 15.12 3.20 -19.81
CA PRO A 276 15.05 3.56 -18.39
C PRO A 276 13.71 4.20 -18.00
N ALA A 277 13.13 5.04 -18.87
CA ALA A 277 11.83 5.65 -18.64
C ALA A 277 10.69 4.63 -18.72
N VAL A 278 10.78 3.67 -19.64
CA VAL A 278 9.84 2.54 -19.74
C VAL A 278 9.88 1.73 -18.44
N LEU A 279 11.08 1.39 -17.95
CA LEU A 279 11.23 0.64 -16.70
C LEU A 279 10.59 1.37 -15.51
N GLU A 280 10.84 2.67 -15.35
CA GLU A 280 10.20 3.47 -14.29
C GLU A 280 8.68 3.46 -14.43
N LYS A 281 8.15 3.67 -15.65
CA LYS A 281 6.72 3.68 -15.91
C LYS A 281 6.07 2.32 -15.62
N VAL A 282 6.73 1.22 -15.99
CA VAL A 282 6.28 -0.14 -15.64
C VAL A 282 6.29 -0.34 -14.13
N PHE A 283 7.36 -0.01 -13.42
CA PHE A 283 7.41 -0.16 -11.97
C PHE A 283 6.29 0.62 -11.24
N PHE A 284 6.11 1.89 -11.59
CA PHE A 284 5.09 2.74 -10.97
C PHE A 284 3.67 2.34 -11.40
N GLY A 285 3.48 1.90 -12.63
CA GLY A 285 2.18 1.49 -13.18
C GLY A 285 1.76 0.07 -12.83
N THR A 286 2.66 -0.78 -12.31
CA THR A 286 2.34 -2.15 -11.91
C THR A 286 2.30 -2.31 -10.39
N GLY A 287 3.25 -3.02 -9.78
CA GLY A 287 3.17 -3.40 -8.37
C GLY A 287 3.14 -2.21 -7.40
N HIS A 288 3.72 -1.07 -7.75
CA HIS A 288 3.60 0.12 -6.92
C HIS A 288 2.17 0.69 -6.95
N ALA A 289 1.58 0.87 -8.14
CA ALA A 289 0.18 1.28 -8.27
C ALA A 289 -0.78 0.30 -7.59
N ARG A 290 -0.52 -1.01 -7.69
CA ARG A 290 -1.32 -2.06 -7.05
C ARG A 290 -1.53 -1.80 -5.57
N MET A 291 -0.44 -1.53 -4.86
CA MET A 291 -0.48 -1.28 -3.41
C MET A 291 -1.15 0.04 -3.08
N TYR A 292 -0.83 1.13 -3.80
CA TYR A 292 -1.46 2.43 -3.56
C TYR A 292 -2.98 2.36 -3.77
N LEU A 293 -3.43 1.75 -4.87
CA LEU A 293 -4.85 1.65 -5.19
C LEU A 293 -5.61 0.76 -4.20
N PHE A 294 -5.02 -0.37 -3.81
CA PHE A 294 -5.64 -1.23 -2.78
C PHE A 294 -5.74 -0.52 -1.42
N LEU A 295 -4.67 0.13 -0.96
CA LEU A 295 -4.69 0.85 0.32
C LEU A 295 -5.63 2.07 0.27
N GLY A 296 -5.69 2.77 -0.86
CA GLY A 296 -6.66 3.85 -1.07
C GLY A 296 -8.11 3.37 -1.12
N PHE A 297 -8.35 2.13 -1.55
CA PHE A 297 -9.67 1.50 -1.46
C PHE A 297 -10.05 1.20 0.00
N LEU A 298 -9.14 0.59 0.77
CA LEU A 298 -9.36 0.31 2.19
C LEU A 298 -9.64 1.60 2.99
N ASP A 299 -8.84 2.65 2.77
CA ASP A 299 -9.06 3.95 3.40
C ASP A 299 -10.41 4.57 2.99
N ALA A 300 -10.83 4.44 1.72
CA ALA A 300 -12.15 4.88 1.27
C ALA A 300 -13.31 4.08 1.91
N MET A 301 -13.04 2.87 2.42
CA MET A 301 -13.98 2.10 3.24
C MET A 301 -13.94 2.46 4.74
N GLY A 302 -13.12 3.43 5.14
CA GLY A 302 -12.93 3.82 6.53
C GLY A 302 -11.97 2.92 7.31
N ILE A 303 -11.21 2.06 6.63
CA ILE A 303 -10.16 1.24 7.26
C ILE A 303 -8.88 2.07 7.29
N ALA A 304 -8.42 2.42 8.49
CA ALA A 304 -7.23 3.24 8.69
C ALA A 304 -5.95 2.51 8.27
N VAL A 305 -5.57 2.69 7.01
CA VAL A 305 -4.28 2.28 6.43
C VAL A 305 -3.71 3.45 5.63
N HIS A 306 -2.39 3.53 5.49
CA HIS A 306 -1.79 4.63 4.74
C HIS A 306 -0.53 4.22 3.98
N CYS A 307 -0.41 4.78 2.78
CA CYS A 307 0.80 4.77 1.96
C CYS A 307 0.93 6.16 1.32
N CYS A 308 1.05 7.18 2.19
CA CYS A 308 1.23 8.55 1.75
C CYS A 308 2.62 8.72 1.12
N THR A 309 2.71 9.57 0.10
CA THR A 309 3.98 9.96 -0.51
C THR A 309 4.23 11.45 -0.30
N GLY A 310 5.47 11.81 0.06
CA GLY A 310 5.89 13.18 0.33
C GLY A 310 6.16 14.00 -0.91
N MET A 311 6.02 13.42 -2.10
CA MET A 311 6.32 14.12 -3.36
C MET A 311 5.17 15.03 -3.82
N SER A 312 3.92 14.68 -3.50
CA SER A 312 2.72 15.49 -3.76
C SER A 312 1.68 15.17 -2.69
N CYS A 313 1.65 16.01 -1.66
CA CYS A 313 0.84 15.78 -0.46
C CYS A 313 0.18 17.08 -0.02
N LEU A 314 -1.14 17.17 -0.18
CA LEU A 314 -1.99 18.24 0.32
C LEU A 314 -2.47 17.89 1.73
N MET A 315 -2.27 18.79 2.69
CA MET A 315 -2.54 18.55 4.10
C MET A 315 -3.27 19.74 4.71
N ARG A 316 -4.02 19.50 5.79
CA ARG A 316 -4.52 20.60 6.64
C ARG A 316 -3.39 21.10 7.53
N LYS A 317 -2.95 22.34 7.32
CA LYS A 317 -1.85 22.97 8.07
C LYS A 317 -2.10 22.94 9.57
N LYS A 318 -3.33 23.19 10.01
CA LYS A 318 -3.74 23.15 11.43
C LYS A 318 -3.42 21.82 12.11
N ILE A 319 -3.54 20.68 11.41
CA ILE A 319 -3.24 19.37 12.00
C ILE A 319 -1.73 19.18 12.17
N LEU A 320 -0.94 19.65 11.20
CA LEU A 320 0.52 19.66 11.34
C LEU A 320 0.98 20.58 12.47
N ASP A 321 0.37 21.77 12.61
CA ASP A 321 0.67 22.69 13.70
C ASP A 321 0.40 22.06 15.08
N GLN A 322 -0.66 21.25 15.21
CA GLN A 322 -0.95 20.49 16.44
C GLN A 322 0.11 19.43 16.77
N ALA A 323 0.83 18.92 15.76
CA ALA A 323 1.93 17.99 15.93
C ALA A 323 3.24 18.66 16.40
N GLY A 324 3.29 20.00 16.47
CA GLY A 324 4.54 20.76 16.62
C GLY A 324 5.08 21.31 15.29
N GLY A 325 4.26 21.29 14.24
CA GLY A 325 4.60 21.76 12.90
C GLY A 325 5.49 20.79 12.13
N LEU A 326 5.94 21.24 10.96
CA LEU A 326 6.79 20.44 10.07
C LEU A 326 8.12 20.03 10.71
N SER A 327 8.62 20.83 11.66
CA SER A 327 9.87 20.59 12.38
C SER A 327 9.89 19.31 13.20
N GLU A 328 8.74 18.89 13.75
CA GLU A 328 8.67 17.65 14.56
C GLU A 328 9.06 16.41 13.76
N PHE A 329 8.80 16.45 12.45
CA PHE A 329 9.10 15.36 11.53
C PHE A 329 10.53 15.43 10.96
N GLY A 330 11.32 16.45 11.32
CA GLY A 330 12.70 16.63 10.86
C GLY A 330 13.66 15.52 11.30
N LYS A 331 13.28 14.71 12.29
CA LYS A 331 14.04 13.53 12.77
C LYS A 331 13.88 12.27 11.89
N TYR A 332 12.95 12.29 10.93
CA TYR A 332 12.64 11.16 10.06
C TYR A 332 13.06 11.44 8.62
N LEU A 333 13.71 10.49 7.94
CA LEU A 333 13.99 10.61 6.49
C LEU A 333 12.77 10.37 5.60
N ALA A 334 11.82 9.56 6.08
CA ALA A 334 10.53 9.34 5.43
C ALA A 334 9.49 10.20 6.15
N GLU A 335 9.64 11.53 6.07
CA GLU A 335 8.76 12.47 6.77
C GLU A 335 7.28 12.23 6.46
N ASP A 336 7.02 11.78 5.23
CA ASP A 336 5.72 11.50 4.65
C ASP A 336 4.95 10.39 5.33
N TYR A 337 5.64 9.30 5.61
CA TYR A 337 5.06 8.22 6.40
C TYR A 337 4.67 8.70 7.80
N PHE A 338 5.53 9.48 8.47
CA PHE A 338 5.31 9.84 9.87
C PHE A 338 4.25 10.92 10.09
N PHE A 339 4.16 11.94 9.22
CA PHE A 339 3.03 12.86 9.33
C PHE A 339 1.71 12.18 8.95
N ALA A 340 1.73 11.25 7.97
CA ALA A 340 0.55 10.46 7.62
C ALA A 340 0.09 9.58 8.78
N LYS A 341 1.04 8.90 9.42
CA LYS A 341 0.79 8.14 10.63
C LYS A 341 0.19 9.01 11.74
N TYR A 342 0.79 10.16 12.04
CA TYR A 342 0.27 11.07 13.07
C TYR A 342 -1.18 11.52 12.76
N ILE A 343 -1.43 11.94 11.53
CA ILE A 343 -2.74 12.44 11.10
C ILE A 343 -3.80 11.33 11.18
N GLN A 344 -3.46 10.10 10.76
CA GLN A 344 -4.36 8.95 10.85
C GLN A 344 -4.58 8.48 12.29
N ASP A 345 -3.54 8.47 13.14
CA ASP A 345 -3.64 8.15 14.57
C ASP A 345 -4.53 9.18 15.30
N ALA A 346 -4.55 10.44 14.81
CA ALA A 346 -5.47 11.48 15.27
C ALA A 346 -6.91 11.36 14.73
N GLY A 347 -7.21 10.30 13.98
CA GLY A 347 -8.56 9.96 13.50
C GLY A 347 -8.97 10.55 12.16
N TRP A 348 -8.03 11.15 11.40
CA TRP A 348 -8.32 11.74 10.10
C TRP A 348 -8.10 10.74 8.95
N GLY A 349 -8.90 10.87 7.89
CA GLY A 349 -8.76 10.09 6.66
C GLY A 349 -7.60 10.53 5.77
N ILE A 350 -7.10 9.63 4.93
CA ILE A 350 -5.99 9.86 3.98
C ILE A 350 -6.42 9.42 2.58
N ARG A 351 -6.79 10.37 1.71
CA ARG A 351 -7.32 10.04 0.38
C ARG A 351 -6.24 10.12 -0.70
N ILE A 352 -6.32 9.22 -1.67
CA ILE A 352 -5.63 9.40 -2.97
C ILE A 352 -6.47 10.34 -3.85
N SER A 353 -5.83 11.22 -4.61
CA SER A 353 -6.45 12.00 -5.69
C SER A 353 -6.98 11.12 -6.84
N SER A 354 -7.67 11.71 -7.83
CA SER A 354 -7.99 10.99 -9.07
C SER A 354 -6.82 11.00 -10.06
N GLN A 355 -5.89 11.94 -9.91
CA GLN A 355 -4.77 12.13 -10.82
C GLN A 355 -3.45 11.63 -10.21
N PRO A 356 -2.71 10.71 -10.87
CA PRO A 356 -1.37 10.31 -10.45
C PRO A 356 -0.37 11.48 -10.44
N ALA A 357 0.66 11.39 -9.60
CA ALA A 357 1.75 12.35 -9.48
C ALA A 357 2.70 12.16 -10.67
N TRP A 358 2.70 13.09 -11.61
CA TRP A 358 3.47 13.00 -12.83
C TRP A 358 4.92 13.45 -12.64
N GLN A 359 5.81 12.48 -12.49
CA GLN A 359 7.25 12.73 -12.41
C GLN A 359 7.84 12.95 -13.79
N ASN A 360 8.53 14.07 -13.94
CA ASN A 360 9.18 14.51 -15.17
C ASN A 360 10.65 14.90 -14.94
N SER A 361 11.42 14.04 -14.28
CA SER A 361 12.86 14.25 -14.12
C SER A 361 13.56 14.15 -15.49
N GLY A 362 14.40 15.13 -15.82
CA GLY A 362 15.10 15.19 -17.09
C GLY A 362 16.27 14.21 -17.24
N THR A 363 16.79 13.66 -16.14
CA THR A 363 17.75 12.55 -16.17
C THR A 363 17.09 11.24 -15.77
N CYS A 364 17.17 10.23 -16.64
CA CYS A 364 16.64 8.90 -16.37
C CYS A 364 17.73 7.86 -16.62
N LYS A 365 18.30 7.33 -15.53
CA LYS A 365 19.31 6.27 -15.55
C LYS A 365 18.83 5.14 -14.66
N VAL A 366 18.95 3.91 -15.14
CA VAL A 366 18.55 2.69 -14.41
C VAL A 366 19.21 2.64 -13.03
N LYS A 367 20.52 2.94 -12.96
CA LYS A 367 21.26 2.98 -11.68
C LYS A 367 20.63 3.95 -10.68
N ASN A 368 20.26 5.15 -11.11
CA ASN A 368 19.67 6.16 -10.23
C ASN A 368 18.28 5.72 -9.75
N PHE A 369 17.51 5.10 -10.65
CA PHE A 369 16.20 4.54 -10.34
C PHE A 369 16.32 3.39 -9.32
N LEU A 370 17.19 2.41 -9.56
CA LEU A 370 17.40 1.30 -8.64
C LEU A 370 17.90 1.77 -7.27
N SER A 371 18.83 2.72 -7.23
CA SER A 371 19.31 3.33 -5.96
C SER A 371 18.17 4.00 -5.19
N ARG A 372 17.20 4.59 -5.89
CA ARG A 372 16.00 5.18 -5.28
C ARG A 372 15.08 4.09 -4.71
N ILE A 373 14.82 3.02 -5.45
CA ILE A 373 13.97 1.92 -4.97
C ILE A 373 14.61 1.21 -3.78
N GLU A 374 15.92 1.00 -3.83
CA GLU A 374 16.70 0.43 -2.72
C GLU A 374 16.57 1.30 -1.46
N ARG A 375 16.76 2.62 -1.57
CA ARG A 375 16.56 3.54 -0.45
C ARG A 375 15.15 3.47 0.13
N TRP A 376 14.13 3.38 -0.72
CA TRP A 376 12.75 3.22 -0.27
C TRP A 376 12.50 1.88 0.44
N CYS A 377 13.15 0.81 -0.02
CA CYS A 377 13.13 -0.49 0.66
C CYS A 377 13.75 -0.36 2.06
N LYS A 378 14.94 0.24 2.19
CA LYS A 378 15.61 0.49 3.48
C LYS A 378 14.71 1.27 4.45
N LEU A 379 14.07 2.34 3.96
CA LEU A 379 13.12 3.13 4.74
C LEU A 379 11.95 2.27 5.22
N ARG A 380 11.28 1.53 4.33
CA ARG A 380 10.12 0.70 4.68
C ARG A 380 10.46 -0.32 5.75
N MET A 381 11.58 -1.02 5.61
CA MET A 381 12.01 -2.02 6.59
C MET A 381 12.20 -1.41 7.98
N ALA A 382 12.80 -0.22 8.08
CA ALA A 382 12.99 0.45 9.38
C ALA A 382 11.70 1.00 10.00
N MET A 383 10.74 1.42 9.16
CA MET A 383 9.45 1.97 9.59
C MET A 383 8.44 0.86 9.95
N VAL A 384 8.42 -0.22 9.18
CA VAL A 384 7.40 -1.26 9.18
C VAL A 384 8.07 -2.64 9.08
N PRO A 385 8.67 -3.17 10.17
CA PRO A 385 9.58 -4.32 10.10
C PRO A 385 8.97 -5.59 9.54
N HIS A 386 7.65 -5.78 9.66
CA HIS A 386 6.98 -6.95 9.11
C HIS A 386 7.03 -7.02 7.57
N THR A 387 7.29 -5.91 6.87
CA THR A 387 7.47 -5.94 5.42
C THR A 387 8.72 -6.72 5.00
N ILE A 388 9.68 -6.95 5.91
CA ILE A 388 10.89 -7.74 5.63
C ILE A 388 10.52 -9.16 5.16
N ILE A 389 9.47 -9.76 5.73
CA ILE A 389 9.05 -11.12 5.38
C ILE A 389 8.05 -11.10 4.22
N LEU A 390 7.12 -10.14 4.22
CA LEU A 390 6.00 -10.14 3.28
C LEU A 390 6.37 -9.58 1.90
N GLU A 391 7.24 -8.57 1.83
CA GLU A 391 7.58 -7.88 0.57
C GLU A 391 8.25 -8.80 -0.46
N PRO A 392 9.25 -9.65 -0.10
CA PRO A 392 9.88 -10.56 -1.07
C PRO A 392 8.93 -11.61 -1.64
N LEU A 393 7.91 -12.01 -0.87
CA LEU A 393 6.92 -13.00 -1.27
C LEU A 393 5.78 -12.41 -2.10
N SER A 394 5.68 -11.08 -2.16
CA SER A 394 4.53 -10.39 -2.78
C SER A 394 4.59 -10.29 -4.31
N GLU A 395 5.76 -10.52 -4.90
CA GLU A 395 6.00 -10.31 -6.34
C GLU A 395 5.71 -11.58 -7.16
N CYS A 396 5.33 -11.41 -8.42
CA CYS A 396 4.72 -12.46 -9.24
C CYS A 396 5.55 -13.75 -9.28
N ILE A 397 6.86 -13.64 -9.53
CA ILE A 397 7.71 -14.82 -9.67
C ILE A 397 7.80 -15.58 -8.35
N MET A 398 8.12 -14.89 -7.25
CA MET A 398 8.28 -15.53 -5.93
C MET A 398 6.94 -16.07 -5.43
N LEU A 399 5.87 -15.28 -5.54
CA LEU A 399 4.52 -15.67 -5.17
C LEU A 399 4.06 -16.90 -5.96
N GLY A 400 4.32 -16.92 -7.27
CA GLY A 400 4.01 -18.04 -8.15
C GLY A 400 4.75 -19.32 -7.79
N LEU A 401 6.05 -19.24 -7.50
CA LEU A 401 6.86 -20.42 -7.13
C LEU A 401 6.37 -21.05 -5.81
N VAL A 402 6.17 -20.22 -4.77
CA VAL A 402 5.74 -20.73 -3.46
C VAL A 402 4.30 -21.24 -3.47
N SER A 403 3.42 -20.60 -4.25
CA SER A 403 2.03 -21.04 -4.39
C SER A 403 1.88 -22.27 -5.27
N ALA A 404 2.70 -22.45 -6.31
CA ALA A 404 2.73 -23.67 -7.11
C ALA A 404 3.15 -24.88 -6.26
N TRP A 405 4.15 -24.73 -5.39
CA TRP A 405 4.53 -25.77 -4.43
C TRP A 405 3.40 -26.10 -3.46
N ALA A 406 2.73 -25.08 -2.94
CA ALA A 406 1.62 -25.24 -2.02
C ALA A 406 0.41 -25.90 -2.69
N ALA A 407 0.09 -25.54 -3.94
CA ALA A 407 -0.99 -26.13 -4.72
C ALA A 407 -0.71 -27.60 -5.07
N ALA A 408 0.53 -27.92 -5.43
CA ALA A 408 0.95 -29.31 -5.64
C ALA A 408 0.82 -30.15 -4.36
N THR A 409 1.09 -29.55 -3.19
CA THR A 409 0.99 -30.23 -1.89
C THR A 409 -0.46 -30.44 -1.45
N LEU A 410 -1.33 -29.44 -1.59
CA LEU A 410 -2.70 -29.48 -1.09
C LEU A 410 -3.70 -30.12 -2.07
N PHE A 411 -3.53 -29.83 -3.37
CA PHE A 411 -4.51 -30.14 -4.40
C PHE A 411 -3.98 -31.13 -5.45
N GLN A 412 -2.74 -31.61 -5.30
CA GLN A 412 -2.06 -32.45 -6.29
C GLN A 412 -2.03 -31.81 -7.69
N ALA A 413 -2.02 -30.47 -7.74
CA ALA A 413 -1.92 -29.72 -8.98
C ALA A 413 -0.53 -29.89 -9.61
N ASP A 414 -0.47 -29.91 -10.94
CA ASP A 414 0.80 -29.85 -11.66
C ASP A 414 1.51 -28.51 -11.39
N TYR A 415 2.73 -28.59 -10.85
CA TYR A 415 3.49 -27.42 -10.41
C TYR A 415 3.75 -26.45 -11.56
N LEU A 416 4.18 -26.97 -12.72
CA LEU A 416 4.57 -26.14 -13.86
C LEU A 416 3.35 -25.44 -14.47
N SER A 417 2.25 -26.17 -14.65
CA SER A 417 1.00 -25.63 -15.19
C SER A 417 0.42 -24.54 -14.30
N PHE A 418 0.44 -24.74 -12.98
CA PHE A 418 -0.01 -23.72 -12.02
C PHE A 418 0.86 -22.46 -12.11
N PHE A 419 2.18 -22.64 -12.04
CA PHE A 419 3.13 -21.52 -12.09
C PHE A 419 3.01 -20.70 -13.38
N LEU A 420 2.95 -21.36 -14.54
CA LEU A 420 2.84 -20.69 -15.84
C LEU A 420 1.50 -19.97 -15.98
N THR A 421 0.40 -20.59 -15.53
CA THR A 421 -0.94 -19.98 -15.56
C THR A 421 -0.99 -18.75 -14.67
N HIS A 422 -0.50 -18.87 -13.42
CA HIS A 422 -0.39 -17.73 -12.50
C HIS A 422 0.40 -16.57 -13.12
N THR A 423 1.58 -16.87 -13.65
CA THR A 423 2.48 -15.87 -14.25
C THR A 423 1.82 -15.18 -15.43
N LEU A 424 1.16 -15.92 -16.33
CA LEU A 424 0.48 -15.37 -17.49
C LEU A 424 -0.68 -14.45 -17.07
N VAL A 425 -1.54 -14.89 -16.15
CA VAL A 425 -2.69 -14.09 -15.69
C VAL A 425 -2.19 -12.84 -14.96
N TRP A 426 -1.13 -12.95 -14.17
CA TRP A 426 -0.58 -11.82 -13.43
C TRP A 426 0.05 -10.80 -14.38
N PHE A 427 0.82 -11.25 -15.37
CA PHE A 427 1.38 -10.42 -16.42
C PHE A 427 0.30 -9.64 -17.18
N CYS A 428 -0.79 -10.31 -17.58
CA CYS A 428 -1.93 -9.67 -18.23
C CYS A 428 -2.63 -8.65 -17.31
N SER A 429 -2.73 -8.95 -16.01
CA SER A 429 -3.32 -8.06 -15.01
C SER A 429 -2.46 -6.81 -14.79
N ASP A 430 -1.13 -6.96 -14.75
CA ASP A 430 -0.19 -5.84 -14.66
C ASP A 430 -0.22 -4.96 -15.91
N TRP A 431 -0.35 -5.55 -17.10
CA TRP A 431 -0.56 -4.80 -18.33
C TRP A 431 -1.86 -3.98 -18.29
N LEU A 432 -2.97 -4.59 -17.84
CA LEU A 432 -4.24 -3.90 -17.67
C LEU A 432 -4.14 -2.74 -16.65
N MET A 433 -3.52 -3.00 -15.51
CA MET A 433 -3.31 -1.99 -14.48
C MET A 433 -2.46 -0.82 -15.00
N LEU A 434 -1.39 -1.10 -15.75
CA LEU A 434 -0.58 -0.06 -16.40
C LEU A 434 -1.42 0.80 -17.35
N ILE A 435 -2.28 0.19 -18.18
CA ILE A 435 -3.18 0.93 -19.08
C ILE A 435 -4.12 1.85 -18.29
N ILE A 436 -4.69 1.35 -17.19
CA ILE A 436 -5.59 2.13 -16.32
C ILE A 436 -4.84 3.32 -15.73
N VAL A 437 -3.65 3.10 -15.16
CA VAL A 437 -2.85 4.17 -14.54
C VAL A 437 -2.37 5.17 -15.57
N ASN A 438 -2.00 4.71 -16.76
CA ASN A 438 -1.53 5.56 -17.86
C ASN A 438 -2.66 6.35 -18.56
N ASN A 439 -3.92 5.99 -18.33
CA ASN A 439 -5.08 6.52 -19.05
C ASN A 439 -5.08 6.20 -20.56
N GLY A 440 -4.71 4.96 -20.92
CA GLY A 440 -4.64 4.52 -22.31
C GLY A 440 -3.37 3.74 -22.62
N ALA A 441 -3.13 3.48 -23.90
CA ALA A 441 -1.96 2.73 -24.33
C ALA A 441 -0.66 3.47 -23.95
N PRO A 442 0.31 2.78 -23.31
CA PRO A 442 1.60 3.40 -22.98
C PRO A 442 2.41 3.71 -24.25
N PRO A 443 3.36 4.67 -24.19
CA PRO A 443 4.12 5.16 -25.35
C PRO A 443 5.27 4.21 -25.75
N PHE A 444 5.11 2.90 -25.54
CA PHE A 444 6.13 1.89 -25.82
C PHE A 444 5.51 0.58 -26.28
N SER A 445 6.31 -0.26 -26.93
CA SER A 445 5.87 -1.54 -27.47
C SER A 445 5.56 -2.58 -26.38
N LYS A 446 4.74 -3.57 -26.71
CA LYS A 446 4.50 -4.74 -25.84
C LYS A 446 5.78 -5.52 -25.57
N PHE A 447 6.74 -5.51 -26.49
CA PHE A 447 8.04 -6.14 -26.30
C PHE A 447 8.85 -5.41 -25.22
N GLU A 448 8.93 -4.09 -25.27
CA GLU A 448 9.57 -3.29 -24.22
C GLU A 448 8.89 -3.50 -22.86
N PHE A 449 7.56 -3.64 -22.83
CA PHE A 449 6.83 -4.01 -21.62
C PHE A 449 7.30 -5.35 -21.06
N VAL A 450 7.37 -6.42 -21.88
CA VAL A 450 7.83 -7.74 -21.45
C VAL A 450 9.23 -7.67 -20.84
N ILE A 451 10.17 -7.01 -21.51
CA ILE A 451 11.55 -6.87 -21.03
C ILE A 451 11.60 -6.08 -19.71
N SER A 452 10.90 -4.95 -19.62
CA SER A 452 10.87 -4.14 -18.41
C SER A 452 10.16 -4.83 -17.25
N TRP A 453 9.08 -5.56 -17.51
CA TRP A 453 8.35 -6.33 -16.51
C TRP A 453 9.20 -7.47 -15.96
N LEU A 454 9.83 -8.27 -16.83
CA LEU A 454 10.74 -9.34 -16.42
C LEU A 454 11.94 -8.79 -15.63
N PHE A 455 12.54 -7.69 -16.08
CA PHE A 455 13.63 -7.04 -15.36
C PHE A 455 13.17 -6.59 -13.95
N ARG A 456 11.98 -5.99 -13.85
CA ARG A 456 11.42 -5.55 -12.58
C ARG A 456 11.15 -6.72 -11.63
N GLU A 457 10.55 -7.81 -12.10
CA GLU A 457 10.27 -9.00 -11.29
C GLU A 457 11.55 -9.69 -10.80
N THR A 458 12.53 -9.87 -11.70
CA THR A 458 13.78 -10.56 -11.37
C THR A 458 14.71 -9.72 -10.50
N SER A 459 14.72 -8.40 -10.66
CA SER A 459 15.54 -7.50 -9.84
C SER A 459 14.94 -7.21 -8.46
N ALA A 460 13.64 -7.39 -8.25
CA ALA A 460 12.97 -7.04 -6.99
C ALA A 460 13.60 -7.75 -5.78
N LEU A 461 13.77 -9.08 -5.85
CA LEU A 461 14.39 -9.86 -4.78
C LEU A 461 15.85 -9.45 -4.56
N PHE A 462 16.60 -9.19 -5.64
CA PHE A 462 18.00 -8.76 -5.54
C PHE A 462 18.13 -7.38 -4.85
N ILE A 463 17.31 -6.41 -5.24
CA ILE A 463 17.27 -5.07 -4.62
C ILE A 463 16.91 -5.19 -3.15
N PHE A 464 15.94 -6.04 -2.82
CA PHE A 464 15.53 -6.29 -1.44
C PHE A 464 16.67 -6.87 -0.61
N LEU A 465 17.36 -7.91 -1.10
CA LEU A 465 18.49 -8.53 -0.41
C LEU A 465 19.66 -7.55 -0.26
N HIS A 466 19.96 -6.77 -1.30
CA HIS A 466 20.99 -5.74 -1.25
C HIS A 466 20.67 -4.65 -0.21
N ALA A 467 19.40 -4.22 -0.15
CA ALA A 467 18.95 -3.22 0.82
C ALA A 467 19.07 -3.72 2.28
N ASN A 468 18.93 -5.02 2.53
CA ASN A 468 19.14 -5.61 3.85
C ASN A 468 20.62 -5.77 4.21
N TRP A 469 21.47 -6.00 3.21
CA TRP A 469 22.90 -6.18 3.41
C TRP A 469 23.62 -4.88 3.83
N ASP A 470 23.26 -3.77 3.18
CA ASP A 470 23.78 -2.45 3.52
C ASP A 470 22.66 -1.55 4.07
N PRO A 471 22.51 -1.38 5.39
CA PRO A 471 21.45 -0.56 5.96
C PRO A 471 21.72 0.96 5.86
N VAL A 472 22.90 1.38 5.38
CA VAL A 472 23.24 2.80 5.27
C VAL A 472 22.49 3.42 4.09
N ILE A 473 21.91 4.60 4.35
CA ILE A 473 21.21 5.39 3.34
C ILE A 473 22.09 6.59 2.99
N SER A 474 22.55 6.61 1.75
CA SER A 474 23.13 7.82 1.15
C SER A 474 22.01 8.68 0.57
N TRP A 475 21.85 9.91 1.07
CA TRP A 475 20.90 10.86 0.52
C TRP A 475 21.51 12.24 0.40
N ARG A 476 21.60 12.72 -0.85
CA ARG A 476 22.42 13.88 -1.24
C ARG A 476 23.87 13.65 -0.80
N ASN A 477 24.46 14.60 -0.05
CA ASN A 477 25.86 14.54 0.39
C ASN A 477 26.04 13.89 1.77
N ASN A 478 24.96 13.36 2.35
CA ASN A 478 24.97 12.81 3.71
C ASN A 478 24.65 11.32 3.71
N SER A 479 25.21 10.62 4.70
CA SER A 479 24.91 9.21 4.96
C SER A 479 24.19 9.07 6.29
N TYR A 480 23.20 8.20 6.35
CA TYR A 480 22.35 8.01 7.51
C TYR A 480 22.20 6.53 7.85
N LYS A 481 22.06 6.24 9.15
CA LYS A 481 21.62 4.95 9.66
C LYS A 481 20.22 5.11 10.23
N LEU A 482 19.35 4.16 9.94
CA LEU A 482 18.00 4.15 10.47
C LEU A 482 17.92 3.27 11.71
N ASN A 483 17.33 3.80 12.76
CA ASN A 483 16.87 3.02 13.90
C ASN A 483 15.46 2.48 13.63
N TRP A 484 15.06 1.46 14.39
CA TRP A 484 13.67 1.02 14.42
C TRP A 484 12.74 2.19 14.76
N LYS A 485 11.54 2.18 14.16
CA LYS A 485 10.60 3.32 14.15
C LYS A 485 11.07 4.50 13.28
N GLY A 486 12.04 4.27 12.38
CA GLY A 486 12.43 5.17 11.29
C GLY A 486 13.20 6.44 11.68
N ILE A 487 13.61 6.58 12.95
CA ILE A 487 14.46 7.71 13.38
C ILE A 487 15.82 7.59 12.69
N ALA A 488 16.30 8.69 12.11
CA ALA A 488 17.54 8.70 11.36
C ALA A 488 18.67 9.35 12.16
N GLU A 489 19.85 8.74 12.09
CA GLU A 489 21.07 9.26 12.68
C GLU A 489 22.12 9.47 11.59
N PRO A 490 22.83 10.61 11.58
CA PRO A 490 23.89 10.84 10.61
C PRO A 490 25.07 9.90 10.90
N VAL A 491 25.57 9.25 9.86
CA VAL A 491 26.82 8.49 9.94
C VAL A 491 27.95 9.46 9.63
N ASN A 492 28.72 9.84 10.65
CA ASN A 492 29.95 10.59 10.44
C ASN A 492 30.94 9.69 9.68
N THR A 493 31.12 9.93 8.38
CA THR A 493 32.29 9.45 7.63
C THR A 493 33.54 10.26 8.04
N ARG A 494 33.90 10.22 9.33
CA ARG A 494 35.25 10.59 9.79
C ARG A 494 36.08 9.32 9.80
N GLY A 495 36.67 9.05 8.64
CA GLY A 495 37.55 7.91 8.38
C GLY A 495 38.39 8.12 7.13
N SER A 496 38.83 9.36 6.88
CA SER A 496 39.99 9.62 6.04
C SER A 496 40.97 10.36 6.94
N VAL A 497 42.04 9.65 7.29
CA VAL A 497 43.16 10.13 8.08
C VAL A 497 43.70 11.42 7.44
N ILE A 498 44.04 12.38 8.31
CA ILE A 498 44.66 13.68 8.03
C ILE A 498 45.90 13.52 7.15
#